data_AF-A0A2E3Y848-F1
#
_entry.id   AF-A0A2E3Y848-F1
#
_cell.length_a   1.000
_cell.length_b   1.000
_cell.length_c   1.000
_cell.angle_alpha   90.00
_cell.angle_beta   90.00
_cell.angle_gamma   90.00
#
_symmetry.space_group_name_H-M   'P 1'
#
loop_
_entity.id
_entity.type
_entity.pdbx_description
1 polymer ?
#
loop_
_entity_poly.entity_id
_entity_poly.type
_entity_poly.pdbx_seq_one_letter_code
_entity_poly.pdbx_strand_id
1 'polypeptide(L)'
;MGKQSKRRSRPRHRGAQARANADLDTHIASLGLKTVGEYQRWCRDHGFTGALTKDWRERRQERDAASRDAIAGDTEASLQQHITKLGLADTSAYQQWCRARDQIDALHKGTRQRRKEVELARESASRQALQRVRRLTRRLHGPIEALFTGDIDTANLKPAWLGHASRAVVSRWMEAEGIRRGAST
;
A
#
# COMPACT_ATOMS: atom_id res chain seq x y z
N MET A 1 -78.36 -15.01 -21.87
CA MET A 1 -77.19 -15.02 -20.96
C MET A 1 -75.94 -14.60 -21.73
N GLY A 2 -75.57 -13.32 -21.69
CA GLY A 2 -74.36 -12.81 -22.35
C GLY A 2 -73.18 -12.78 -21.38
N LYS A 3 -72.17 -13.64 -21.58
CA LYS A 3 -70.96 -13.65 -20.76
C LYS A 3 -70.05 -12.47 -21.17
N GLN A 4 -69.97 -11.45 -20.32
CA GLN A 4 -69.01 -10.35 -20.45
C GLN A 4 -67.58 -10.88 -20.32
N SER A 5 -66.80 -10.78 -21.39
CA SER A 5 -65.36 -11.08 -21.39
C SER A 5 -64.60 -9.88 -20.79
N LYS A 6 -64.15 -10.01 -19.53
CA LYS A 6 -63.27 -9.02 -18.89
C LYS A 6 -61.88 -9.08 -19.55
N ARG A 7 -61.57 -8.14 -20.44
CA ARG A 7 -60.21 -7.91 -20.97
C ARG A 7 -59.27 -7.62 -19.80
N ARG A 8 -58.47 -8.62 -19.40
CA ARG A 8 -57.37 -8.47 -18.43
C ARG A 8 -56.29 -7.57 -19.05
N SER A 9 -56.24 -6.31 -18.63
CA SER A 9 -55.12 -5.40 -18.93
C SER A 9 -53.85 -5.96 -18.28
N ARG A 10 -52.88 -6.42 -19.08
CA ARG A 10 -51.61 -6.98 -18.57
C ARG A 10 -50.68 -5.85 -18.08
N PRO A 11 -49.93 -6.09 -16.99
CA PRO A 11 -49.07 -5.10 -16.33
C PRO A 11 -47.77 -4.87 -17.12
N ARG A 12 -47.85 -4.16 -18.25
CA ARG A 12 -46.67 -3.79 -19.07
C ARG A 12 -45.74 -2.79 -18.35
N HIS A 13 -46.28 -2.01 -17.41
CA HIS A 13 -45.56 -0.96 -16.70
C HIS A 13 -44.47 -1.49 -15.76
N ARG A 14 -44.73 -2.60 -15.06
CA ARG A 14 -43.77 -3.20 -14.11
C ARG A 14 -42.50 -3.69 -14.81
N GLY A 15 -42.62 -4.23 -16.02
CA GLY A 15 -41.48 -4.68 -16.82
C GLY A 15 -40.62 -3.54 -17.38
N ALA A 16 -41.22 -2.40 -17.71
CA ALA A 16 -40.48 -1.23 -18.18
C ALA A 16 -39.65 -0.58 -17.05
N GLN A 17 -40.24 -0.44 -15.86
CA GLN A 17 -39.54 0.09 -14.68
C GLN A 17 -38.37 -0.82 -14.25
N ALA A 18 -38.57 -2.14 -14.24
CA ALA A 18 -37.50 -3.08 -13.90
C ALA A 18 -36.30 -2.97 -14.86
N ARG A 19 -36.55 -2.77 -16.16
CA ARG A 19 -35.49 -2.57 -17.17
C ARG A 19 -34.76 -1.24 -16.99
N ALA A 20 -35.49 -0.17 -16.71
CA ALA A 20 -34.90 1.14 -16.44
C ALA A 20 -34.00 1.13 -15.19
N ASN A 21 -34.43 0.43 -14.14
CA ASN A 21 -33.61 0.26 -12.94
C ASN A 21 -32.36 -0.58 -13.23
N ALA A 22 -32.47 -1.68 -13.98
CA ALA A 22 -31.32 -2.50 -14.35
C ALA A 22 -30.31 -1.74 -15.25
N ASP A 23 -30.80 -0.90 -16.15
CA ASP A 23 -29.96 -0.01 -16.98
C ASP A 23 -29.22 1.02 -16.11
N LEU A 24 -29.92 1.63 -15.13
CA LEU A 24 -29.30 2.55 -14.17
C LEU A 24 -28.25 1.84 -13.32
N ASP A 25 -28.56 0.65 -12.80
CA ASP A 25 -27.61 -0.15 -12.00
C ASP A 25 -26.36 -0.52 -12.83
N THR A 26 -26.55 -0.85 -14.12
CA THR A 26 -25.44 -1.12 -15.05
C THR A 26 -24.58 0.13 -15.28
N HIS A 27 -25.20 1.30 -15.43
CA HIS A 27 -24.48 2.57 -15.56
C HIS A 27 -23.68 2.89 -14.30
N ILE A 28 -24.29 2.77 -13.12
CA ILE A 28 -23.63 3.00 -11.82
C ILE A 28 -22.43 2.06 -11.66
N ALA A 29 -22.60 0.78 -11.97
CA ALA A 29 -21.51 -0.21 -11.93
C ALA A 29 -20.38 0.14 -12.91
N SER A 30 -20.70 0.69 -14.09
CA SER A 30 -19.69 1.12 -15.07
C SER A 30 -18.82 2.30 -14.59
N LEU A 31 -19.32 3.08 -13.64
CA LEU A 31 -18.56 4.16 -12.98
C LEU A 31 -17.72 3.64 -11.80
N GLY A 32 -17.77 2.34 -11.49
CA GLY A 32 -17.09 1.74 -10.33
C GLY A 32 -17.83 1.94 -9.00
N LEU A 33 -19.09 2.41 -9.06
CA LEU A 33 -19.93 2.65 -7.89
C LEU A 33 -20.85 1.45 -7.66
N LYS A 34 -21.31 1.25 -6.42
CA LYS A 34 -22.12 0.08 -6.05
C LYS A 34 -23.57 0.45 -5.78
N THR A 35 -23.84 1.68 -5.36
CA THR A 35 -25.17 2.10 -4.93
C THR A 35 -25.62 3.41 -5.57
N VAL A 36 -26.93 3.61 -5.64
CA VAL A 36 -27.53 4.88 -6.09
C VAL A 36 -27.12 6.05 -5.18
N GLY A 37 -26.95 5.81 -3.88
CA GLY A 37 -26.51 6.84 -2.93
C GLY A 37 -25.07 7.30 -3.20
N GLU A 38 -24.17 6.36 -3.50
CA GLU A 38 -22.80 6.67 -3.94
C GLU A 38 -22.80 7.45 -5.25
N TYR A 39 -23.62 7.03 -6.23
CA TYR A 39 -23.77 7.75 -7.50
C TYR A 39 -24.23 9.20 -7.31
N GLN A 40 -25.28 9.44 -6.53
CA GLN A 40 -25.77 10.80 -6.30
C GLN A 40 -24.78 11.69 -5.55
N ARG A 41 -23.95 11.10 -4.68
CA ARG A 41 -22.87 11.82 -4.01
C ARG A 41 -21.74 12.12 -4.99
N TRP A 42 -21.28 11.12 -5.73
CA TRP A 42 -20.24 11.27 -6.75
C TRP A 42 -20.64 12.32 -7.80
N CYS A 43 -21.89 12.34 -8.26
CA CYS A 43 -22.39 13.39 -9.16
C CYS A 43 -22.22 14.79 -8.55
N ARG A 44 -22.59 14.98 -7.28
CA ARG A 44 -22.45 16.27 -6.59
C ARG A 44 -20.98 16.69 -6.47
N ASP A 45 -20.11 15.75 -6.10
CA ASP A 45 -18.67 16.00 -5.95
C ASP A 45 -18.01 16.39 -7.30
N HIS A 46 -18.57 15.92 -8.41
CA HIS A 46 -18.09 16.19 -9.77
C HIS A 46 -18.86 17.31 -10.51
N GLY A 47 -19.81 17.97 -9.84
CA GLY A 47 -20.61 19.05 -10.42
C GLY A 47 -21.70 18.61 -11.39
N PHE A 48 -22.03 17.31 -11.43
CA PHE A 48 -23.16 16.77 -12.19
C PHE A 48 -24.46 16.85 -11.40
N THR A 49 -25.58 16.87 -12.12
CA THR A 49 -26.91 16.75 -11.51
C THR A 49 -27.06 15.38 -10.84
N GLY A 50 -27.71 15.30 -9.67
CA GLY A 50 -28.01 14.03 -8.99
C GLY A 50 -29.24 13.30 -9.53
N ALA A 51 -29.77 13.72 -10.69
CA ALA A 51 -30.94 13.11 -11.30
C ALA A 51 -30.63 11.71 -11.82
N LEU A 52 -31.55 10.76 -11.63
CA LEU A 52 -31.38 9.37 -12.09
C LEU A 52 -31.70 9.21 -13.59
N THR A 53 -32.46 10.15 -14.15
CA THR A 53 -32.76 10.22 -15.57
C THR A 53 -31.76 11.14 -16.25
N LYS A 54 -30.73 10.53 -16.84
CA LYS A 54 -29.68 11.22 -17.59
C LYS A 54 -29.79 10.91 -19.07
N ASP A 55 -29.46 11.90 -19.90
CA ASP A 55 -29.30 11.65 -21.33
C ASP A 55 -27.97 10.93 -21.64
N TRP A 56 -27.80 10.49 -22.88
CA TRP A 56 -26.60 9.76 -23.28
C TRP A 56 -25.32 10.61 -23.25
N ARG A 57 -25.43 11.94 -23.42
CA ARG A 57 -24.29 12.87 -23.41
C ARG A 57 -23.80 13.07 -21.98
N GLU A 58 -24.71 13.28 -21.04
CA GLU A 58 -24.42 13.34 -19.61
C GLU A 58 -23.76 12.04 -19.15
N ARG A 59 -24.33 10.87 -19.49
CA ARG A 59 -23.72 9.58 -19.15
C ARG A 59 -22.34 9.36 -19.78
N ARG A 60 -22.06 9.97 -20.93
CA ARG A 60 -20.71 9.94 -21.53
C ARG A 60 -19.73 10.81 -20.74
N GLN A 61 -20.12 12.03 -20.39
CA GLN A 61 -19.29 12.92 -19.57
C GLN A 61 -19.02 12.32 -18.19
N GLU A 62 -20.00 11.65 -17.59
CA GLU A 62 -19.84 10.94 -16.32
C GLU A 62 -18.80 9.82 -16.44
N ARG A 63 -18.83 9.01 -17.51
CA ARG A 63 -17.81 7.98 -17.75
C ARG A 63 -16.42 8.58 -18.01
N ASP A 64 -16.33 9.70 -18.72
CA ASP A 64 -15.07 10.39 -18.95
C ASP A 64 -14.48 10.97 -17.66
N ALA A 65 -15.33 11.43 -16.72
CA ALA A 65 -14.91 11.83 -15.38
C ALA A 65 -14.42 10.63 -14.56
N ALA A 66 -15.21 9.55 -14.48
CA ALA A 66 -14.81 8.34 -13.75
C ALA A 66 -13.52 7.72 -14.31
N SER A 67 -13.33 7.76 -15.63
CA SER A 67 -12.08 7.33 -16.27
C SER A 67 -10.88 8.17 -15.82
N ARG A 68 -11.04 9.50 -15.74
CA ARG A 68 -9.99 10.39 -15.22
C ARG A 68 -9.67 10.13 -13.75
N ASP A 69 -10.68 9.88 -12.92
CA ASP A 69 -10.50 9.54 -11.51
C ASP A 69 -9.75 8.22 -11.34
N ALA A 70 -10.10 7.21 -12.15
CA ALA A 70 -9.43 5.91 -12.14
C ALA A 70 -7.95 6.07 -12.52
N ILE A 71 -7.65 6.83 -13.58
CA ILE A 71 -6.27 7.14 -13.99
C ILE A 71 -5.53 7.87 -12.87
N ALA A 72 -6.15 8.88 -12.25
CA ALA A 72 -5.54 9.62 -11.14
C ALA A 72 -5.25 8.69 -9.94
N GLY A 73 -6.20 7.84 -9.57
CA GLY A 73 -6.03 6.82 -8.53
C GLY A 73 -4.90 5.83 -8.82
N ASP A 74 -4.82 5.32 -10.05
CA ASP A 74 -3.72 4.45 -10.48
C ASP A 74 -2.36 5.15 -10.42
N THR A 75 -2.30 6.42 -10.81
CA THR A 75 -1.05 7.20 -10.72
C THR A 75 -0.59 7.42 -9.29
N GLU A 76 -1.53 7.68 -8.37
CA GLU A 76 -1.25 7.84 -6.94
C GLU A 76 -0.81 6.51 -6.32
N ALA A 77 -1.52 5.41 -6.60
CA ALA A 77 -1.15 4.08 -6.14
C ALA A 77 0.25 3.67 -6.66
N SER A 78 0.56 3.98 -7.92
CA SER A 78 1.88 3.74 -8.51
C SER A 78 2.98 4.57 -7.83
N LEU A 79 2.69 5.81 -7.43
CA LEU A 79 3.61 6.64 -6.66
C LEU A 79 3.84 6.03 -5.26
N GLN A 80 2.79 5.65 -4.55
CA GLN A 80 2.90 5.08 -3.21
C GLN A 80 3.67 3.75 -3.20
N GLN A 81 3.48 2.91 -4.21
CA GLN A 81 4.27 1.69 -4.38
C GLN A 81 5.75 2.00 -4.59
N HIS A 82 6.07 3.05 -5.35
CA HIS A 82 7.45 3.48 -5.57
C HIS A 82 8.09 4.02 -4.27
N ILE A 83 7.38 4.85 -3.52
CA ILE A 83 7.84 5.38 -2.21
C ILE A 83 8.12 4.23 -1.24
N THR A 84 7.21 3.26 -1.15
CA THR A 84 7.37 2.05 -0.35
C THR A 84 8.62 1.26 -0.77
N LYS A 85 8.85 1.13 -2.08
CA LYS A 85 10.03 0.42 -2.63
C LYS A 85 11.36 1.11 -2.30
N LEU A 86 11.35 2.43 -2.13
CA LEU A 86 12.52 3.20 -1.66
C LEU A 86 12.72 3.08 -0.15
N GLY A 87 11.77 2.48 0.59
CA GLY A 87 11.80 2.37 2.05
C GLY A 87 11.45 3.69 2.75
N LEU A 88 10.68 4.55 2.10
CA LEU A 88 10.26 5.84 2.64
C LEU A 88 8.83 5.77 3.18
N ALA A 89 8.50 6.63 4.14
CA ALA A 89 7.21 6.60 4.82
C ALA A 89 6.10 7.25 3.98
N ASP A 90 6.38 8.42 3.41
CA ASP A 90 5.37 9.25 2.74
C ASP A 90 5.97 10.08 1.58
N THR A 91 5.09 10.80 0.90
CA THR A 91 5.44 11.68 -0.24
C THR A 91 6.38 12.83 0.18
N SER A 92 6.26 13.33 1.41
CA SER A 92 7.15 14.36 1.94
C SER A 92 8.58 13.85 2.11
N ALA A 93 8.75 12.66 2.70
CA ALA A 93 10.03 11.98 2.82
C ALA A 93 10.65 11.70 1.45
N TYR A 94 9.83 11.35 0.46
CA TYR A 94 10.28 11.18 -0.93
C TYR A 94 10.82 12.47 -1.55
N GLN A 95 10.11 13.59 -1.43
CA GLN A 95 10.59 14.87 -1.95
C GLN A 95 11.87 15.31 -1.26
N GLN A 96 11.95 15.16 0.08
CA GLN A 96 13.16 15.46 0.84
C GLN A 96 14.33 14.56 0.41
N TRP A 97 14.08 13.26 0.22
CA TRP A 97 15.09 12.30 -0.25
C TRP A 97 15.63 12.66 -1.63
N CYS A 98 14.78 13.18 -2.53
CA CYS A 98 15.17 13.69 -3.84
C CYS A 98 16.04 14.95 -3.72
N ARG A 99 15.61 15.95 -2.95
CA ARG A 99 16.36 17.20 -2.74
C ARG A 99 17.74 16.96 -2.13
N ALA A 100 17.83 16.08 -1.13
CA ALA A 100 19.10 15.72 -0.48
C ALA A 100 20.12 15.04 -1.42
N ARG A 101 19.70 14.68 -2.65
CA ARG A 101 20.52 14.01 -3.67
C ARG A 101 20.60 14.80 -4.96
N ASP A 102 20.22 16.08 -4.94
CA ASP A 102 20.15 16.96 -6.10
C ASP A 102 19.34 16.36 -7.26
N GLN A 103 18.28 15.61 -6.93
CA GLN A 103 17.33 15.06 -7.88
C GLN A 103 16.08 15.92 -7.92
N ILE A 104 15.46 15.98 -9.10
CA ILE A 104 14.14 16.60 -9.31
C ILE A 104 13.17 16.04 -8.27
N ASP A 105 12.39 16.88 -7.58
CA ASP A 105 11.45 16.49 -6.53
C ASP A 105 10.00 16.35 -7.03
N ALA A 106 9.80 16.38 -8.35
CA ALA A 106 8.52 16.09 -8.99
C ALA A 106 8.01 14.68 -8.64
N LEU A 107 6.71 14.58 -8.36
CA LEU A 107 6.07 13.32 -7.95
C LEU A 107 5.95 12.32 -9.11
N HIS A 108 5.65 12.82 -10.30
CA HIS A 108 5.42 11.98 -11.48
C HIS A 108 6.68 11.96 -12.36
N LYS A 109 7.54 10.98 -12.10
CA LYS A 109 8.75 10.73 -12.89
C LYS A 109 8.59 9.53 -13.80
N GLY A 110 9.20 9.60 -14.98
CA GLY A 110 9.21 8.51 -15.95
C GLY A 110 9.91 7.25 -15.44
N THR A 111 9.58 6.10 -16.04
CA THR A 111 10.06 4.77 -15.62
C THR A 111 11.57 4.65 -15.52
N ARG A 112 12.33 5.26 -16.46
CA ARG A 112 13.80 5.26 -16.44
C ARG A 112 14.34 5.92 -15.16
N GLN A 113 13.76 7.06 -14.79
CA GLN A 113 14.16 7.80 -13.60
C GLN A 113 13.79 7.03 -12.32
N ARG A 114 12.60 6.43 -12.25
CA ARG A 114 12.21 5.56 -11.12
C ARG A 114 13.16 4.36 -10.94
N ARG A 115 13.63 3.74 -12.04
CA ARG A 115 14.62 2.65 -11.97
C ARG A 115 15.94 3.12 -11.37
N LYS A 116 16.45 4.26 -11.82
CA LYS A 116 17.67 4.89 -11.28
C LYS A 116 17.54 5.17 -9.78
N GLU A 117 16.39 5.66 -9.34
CA GLU A 117 16.13 5.96 -7.93
C GLU A 117 16.17 4.71 -7.05
N VAL A 118 15.55 3.62 -7.51
CA VAL A 118 15.60 2.32 -6.82
C VAL A 118 17.04 1.82 -6.71
N GLU A 119 17.82 1.95 -7.77
CA GLU A 119 19.23 1.56 -7.78
C GLU A 119 20.05 2.38 -6.77
N LEU A 120 19.88 3.70 -6.76
CA LEU A 120 20.53 4.60 -5.80
C LEU A 120 20.13 4.32 -4.36
N ALA A 121 18.86 4.00 -4.11
CA ALA A 121 18.39 3.60 -2.79
C ALA A 121 19.03 2.28 -2.34
N ARG A 122 19.10 1.29 -3.24
CA ARG A 122 19.79 0.01 -2.98
C ARG A 122 21.28 0.19 -2.69
N GLU A 123 21.96 1.02 -3.48
CA GLU A 123 23.37 1.30 -3.28
C GLU A 123 23.61 2.00 -1.92
N SER A 124 22.77 2.99 -1.59
CA SER A 124 22.84 3.69 -0.31
C SER A 124 22.64 2.74 0.87
N ALA A 125 21.62 1.88 0.81
CA ALA A 125 21.35 0.87 1.83
C ALA A 125 22.53 -0.12 1.98
N SER A 126 23.12 -0.54 0.85
CA SER A 126 24.26 -1.46 0.84
C SER A 126 25.50 -0.81 1.46
N ARG A 127 25.79 0.45 1.13
CA ARG A 127 26.89 1.22 1.72
C ARG A 127 26.69 1.40 3.23
N GLN A 128 25.47 1.70 3.67
CA GLN A 128 25.15 1.81 5.09
C GLN A 128 25.33 0.48 5.83
N ALA A 129 24.90 -0.64 5.24
CA ALA A 129 25.10 -1.97 5.80
C ALA A 129 26.60 -2.29 5.95
N LEU A 130 27.40 -2.03 4.91
CA LEU A 130 28.86 -2.20 4.97
C LEU A 130 29.52 -1.30 6.01
N GLN A 131 29.08 -0.05 6.16
CA GLN A 131 29.58 0.85 7.20
C GLN A 131 29.23 0.35 8.61
N ARG A 132 28.01 -0.16 8.83
CA ARG A 132 27.60 -0.78 10.10
C ARG A 132 28.50 -1.97 10.42
N VAL A 133 28.66 -2.90 9.47
CA VAL A 133 29.56 -4.07 9.63
C VAL A 133 30.98 -3.62 9.94
N ARG A 134 31.53 -2.65 9.19
CA ARG A 134 32.87 -2.10 9.44
C ARG A 134 33.03 -1.43 10.80
N ARG A 135 31.96 -0.83 11.36
CA ARG A 135 31.99 -0.26 12.72
C ARG A 135 32.01 -1.36 13.76
N LEU A 136 31.15 -2.39 13.59
CA LEU A 136 31.11 -3.56 14.46
C LEU A 136 32.46 -4.30 14.48
N THR A 137 33.09 -4.50 13.31
CA THR A 137 34.36 -5.22 13.22
C THR A 137 35.57 -4.41 13.66
N ARG A 138 35.56 -3.07 13.57
CA ARG A 138 36.67 -2.21 14.03
C ARG A 138 36.59 -1.80 15.49
N ARG A 139 35.39 -1.79 16.08
CA ARG A 139 35.16 -1.50 17.51
C ARG A 139 34.41 -2.67 18.13
N LEU A 140 35.04 -3.84 18.12
CA LEU A 140 34.46 -5.07 18.67
C LEU A 140 34.16 -4.99 20.16
N HIS A 141 34.81 -4.08 20.91
CA HIS A 141 34.62 -3.97 22.37
C HIS A 141 33.15 -3.76 22.76
N GLY A 142 32.44 -2.81 22.15
CA GLY A 142 31.03 -2.53 22.51
C GLY A 142 30.06 -3.67 22.18
N PRO A 143 30.11 -4.25 20.97
CA PRO A 143 29.31 -5.43 20.62
C PRO A 143 29.67 -6.67 21.44
N ILE A 144 30.94 -6.85 21.83
CA ILE A 144 31.36 -7.94 22.72
C ILE A 144 30.78 -7.70 24.12
N GLU A 145 30.92 -6.50 24.67
CA GLU A 145 30.38 -6.13 26.00
C GLU A 145 28.86 -6.31 26.05
N ALA A 146 28.12 -5.81 25.05
CA ALA A 146 26.67 -6.01 24.94
C ALA A 146 26.26 -7.48 24.75
N LEU A 147 27.16 -8.33 24.23
CA LEU A 147 26.95 -9.76 24.13
C LEU A 147 27.18 -10.49 25.46
N PHE A 148 28.13 -10.01 26.26
CA PHE A 148 28.41 -10.51 27.61
C PHE A 148 27.39 -10.03 28.65
N THR A 149 26.81 -8.83 28.50
CA THR A 149 25.73 -8.33 29.38
C THR A 149 24.35 -8.88 29.05
N GLY A 150 24.18 -9.56 27.91
CA GLY A 150 22.91 -10.16 27.49
C GLY A 150 21.95 -9.22 26.76
N ASP A 151 22.41 -8.02 26.36
CA ASP A 151 21.61 -7.01 25.64
C ASP A 151 21.41 -7.34 24.15
N ILE A 152 22.13 -8.35 23.63
CA ILE A 152 22.00 -8.82 22.25
C ILE A 152 21.39 -10.22 22.24
N ASP A 153 20.25 -10.37 21.57
CA ASP A 153 19.68 -11.68 21.28
C ASP A 153 20.59 -12.45 20.32
N THR A 154 21.35 -13.38 20.87
CA THR A 154 22.30 -14.25 20.16
C THR A 154 21.66 -15.07 19.04
N ALA A 155 20.33 -15.26 19.02
CA ALA A 155 19.61 -15.93 17.96
C ALA A 155 19.60 -15.14 16.63
N ASN A 156 19.82 -13.83 16.67
CA ASN A 156 19.77 -12.95 15.51
C ASN A 156 21.16 -12.63 14.91
N LEU A 157 22.24 -13.18 15.47
CA LEU A 157 23.60 -12.97 14.97
C LEU A 157 23.84 -13.75 13.66
N LYS A 158 24.28 -13.03 12.63
CA LYS A 158 24.73 -13.62 11.35
C LYS A 158 26.21 -13.30 11.10
N PRO A 159 27.02 -14.28 10.64
CA PRO A 159 26.60 -15.65 10.29
C PRO A 159 26.32 -16.53 11.52
N ALA A 160 25.54 -17.61 11.35
CA ALA A 160 25.02 -18.44 12.45
C ALA A 160 26.10 -18.99 13.41
N TRP A 161 27.32 -19.19 12.92
CA TRP A 161 28.45 -19.63 13.75
C TRP A 161 28.83 -18.62 14.84
N LEU A 162 28.57 -17.31 14.65
CA LEU A 162 28.78 -16.30 15.68
C LEU A 162 27.83 -16.50 16.87
N GLY A 163 26.59 -16.90 16.62
CA GLY A 163 25.63 -17.23 17.69
C GLY A 163 26.07 -18.45 18.50
N HIS A 164 26.60 -19.48 17.84
CA HIS A 164 27.14 -20.67 18.50
C HIS A 164 28.39 -20.37 19.34
N ALA A 165 29.35 -19.63 18.79
CA ALA A 165 30.56 -19.25 19.51
C ALA A 165 30.24 -18.38 20.73
N SER A 166 29.32 -17.44 20.59
CA SER A 166 28.88 -16.53 21.65
C SER A 166 28.21 -17.28 22.81
N ARG A 167 27.29 -18.22 22.52
CA ARG A 167 26.68 -19.07 23.56
C ARG A 167 27.68 -19.94 24.30
N ALA A 168 28.67 -20.48 23.60
CA ALA A 168 29.72 -21.30 24.21
C ALA A 168 30.59 -20.49 25.18
N VAL A 169 30.95 -19.26 24.79
CA VAL A 169 31.73 -18.34 25.63
C VAL A 169 30.93 -17.91 26.86
N VAL A 170 29.68 -17.48 26.70
CA VAL A 170 28.81 -17.06 27.81
C VAL A 170 28.55 -18.22 28.78
N SER A 171 28.29 -19.43 28.28
CA SER A 171 28.06 -20.60 29.14
C SER A 171 29.30 -20.97 29.96
N ARG A 172 30.49 -20.92 29.34
CA ARG A 172 31.76 -21.21 30.01
C ARG A 172 32.15 -20.14 31.03
N TRP A 173 31.80 -18.87 30.77
CA TRP A 173 31.99 -17.77 31.72
C TRP A 173 31.08 -17.92 32.95
N MET A 174 29.79 -18.22 32.74
CA MET A 174 28.85 -18.51 33.83
C MET A 174 29.25 -19.74 34.67
N GLU A 175 29.81 -20.78 34.03
CA GLU A 175 30.37 -21.94 34.73
C GLU A 175 31.60 -21.59 35.58
N ALA A 176 32.48 -20.72 35.09
CA ALA A 176 33.67 -20.26 35.81
C ALA A 176 33.33 -19.38 37.04
N GLU A 177 32.22 -18.65 36.98
CA GLU A 177 31.75 -17.79 38.08
C GLU A 177 30.75 -18.49 39.02
N GLY A 178 30.47 -19.78 38.80
CA GLY A 178 29.59 -20.57 39.67
C GLY A 178 28.11 -20.18 39.59
N ILE A 179 27.70 -19.45 38.56
CA ILE A 179 26.31 -18.99 38.37
C ILE A 179 25.51 -20.11 37.72
N ARG A 180 24.85 -20.94 38.54
CA ARG A 180 23.91 -21.96 38.04
C ARG A 180 22.67 -21.28 37.46
N ARG A 181 22.28 -21.65 36.23
CA ARG A 181 20.99 -21.26 35.64
C ARG A 181 19.87 -21.62 36.61
N GLY A 182 19.23 -20.61 37.20
CA GLY A 182 17.94 -20.78 37.84
C GLY A 182 16.92 -21.15 36.77
N ALA A 183 16.61 -22.43 36.66
CA ALA A 183 15.47 -22.91 35.89
C ALA A 183 14.20 -22.38 36.58
N SER A 184 13.55 -21.39 35.97
CA SER A 184 12.15 -21.10 36.28
C SER A 184 11.29 -21.86 35.28
N THR A 185 10.41 -22.66 35.86
CA THR A 185 9.37 -23.49 35.23
C THR A 185 8.31 -22.62 34.58
#